data_AF-A0A2E4WAM7-F1
#
_entry.id   AF-A0A2E4WAM7-F1
#
_cell.length_a   1.000
_cell.length_b   1.000
_cell.length_c   1.000
_cell.angle_alpha   90.00
_cell.angle_beta   90.00
_cell.angle_gamma   90.00
#
_symmetry.space_group_name_H-M   'P 1'
#
loop_
_entity.id
_entity.type
_entity.pdbx_description
1 polymer ?
#
loop_
_entity_poly.entity_id
_entity_poly.type
_entity_poly.pdbx_seq_one_letter_code
_entity_poly.pdbx_strand_id
1 'polypeptide(L)' 'MITSWDAAKLLDPMFKKWEDRTYDKWDVYPKAFDLLDEGKVRLIDIMDAAHKIGIAPGVVQMRRAGWLNGSL' A
#
# COMPACT_ATOMS: atom_id res chain seq x y z
N MET A 1 -6.09 3.87 18.46
CA MET A 1 -4.69 3.89 18.01
C MET A 1 -4.49 2.62 17.20
N ILE A 2 -4.15 2.72 15.92
CA ILE A 2 -4.02 1.53 15.06
C ILE A 2 -2.66 0.91 15.30
N THR A 3 -2.65 -0.39 15.58
CA THR A 3 -1.42 -1.13 15.84
C THR A 3 -0.84 -1.65 14.53
N SER A 4 0.49 -1.83 14.46
CA SER A 4 1.14 -2.39 13.27
C SER A 4 0.60 -3.76 12.87
N TRP A 5 0.09 -4.52 13.85
CA TRP A 5 -0.51 -5.83 13.64
C TRP A 5 -1.86 -5.76 12.91
N ASP A 6 -2.64 -4.70 13.12
CA ASP A 6 -3.90 -4.46 12.42
C ASP A 6 -3.65 -4.00 10.97
N ALA A 7 -2.64 -3.15 10.76
CA ALA A 7 -2.27 -2.70 9.42
C ALA A 7 -1.75 -3.84 8.53
N ALA A 8 -0.92 -4.73 9.07
CA ALA A 8 -0.42 -5.90 8.34
C ALA A 8 -1.56 -6.82 7.86
N LYS A 9 -2.60 -7.04 8.68
CA LYS A 9 -3.77 -7.84 8.28
C LYS A 9 -4.54 -7.24 7.12
N LEU A 10 -4.58 -5.92 6.99
CA LEU A 10 -5.26 -5.23 5.90
C LEU A 10 -4.39 -5.23 4.63
N LEU A 11 -3.08 -5.00 4.77
CA LEU A 11 -2.17 -4.76 3.64
C LEU A 11 -1.56 -6.06 3.08
N ASP A 12 -1.13 -6.99 3.93
CA ASP A 12 -0.42 -8.21 3.49
C ASP A 12 -1.24 -9.06 2.50
N PRO A 13 -2.58 -9.26 2.66
CA PRO A 13 -3.36 -9.99 1.66
C PRO A 13 -3.46 -9.28 0.31
N MET A 14 -3.38 -7.95 0.29
CA MET A 14 -3.47 -7.15 -0.94
C MET A 14 -2.16 -7.21 -1.72
N PHE A 15 -1.04 -7.09 -1.01
CA PHE A 15 0.30 -7.23 -1.59
C PHE A 15 0.66 -8.68 -1.93
N LYS A 16 0.08 -9.68 -1.25
CA LYS A 16 0.21 -11.09 -1.63
C LYS A 16 -0.51 -11.43 -2.95
N LYS A 17 -1.69 -10.86 -3.20
CA LYS A 17 -2.38 -11.03 -4.48
C LYS A 17 -1.61 -10.47 -5.68
N TRP A 18 -0.67 -9.56 -5.43
CA TRP A 18 0.31 -9.11 -6.44
C TRP A 18 1.40 -10.15 -6.71
N GLU A 19 1.93 -10.80 -5.66
CA GLU A 19 2.91 -11.89 -5.79
C GLU A 19 2.37 -13.00 -6.71
N ASP A 20 1.07 -13.29 -6.61
CA ASP A 20 0.37 -14.29 -7.42
C ASP A 20 0.01 -13.83 -8.86
N ARG A 21 0.50 -12.66 -9.31
CA ARG A 21 0.23 -12.05 -10.64
C ARG A 21 -1.25 -11.91 -11.03
N THR A 22 -2.15 -11.93 -10.06
CA THR A 22 -3.60 -11.82 -10.30
C THR A 22 -4.03 -10.37 -10.54
N TYR A 23 -3.21 -9.41 -10.11
CA TYR A 23 -3.39 -7.97 -10.33
C TYR A 23 -2.12 -7.35 -10.91
N ASP A 24 -2.26 -6.26 -11.67
CA ASP A 24 -1.10 -5.46 -12.04
C ASP A 24 -0.56 -4.82 -10.75
N LYS A 25 0.77 -4.64 -10.67
CA LYS A 25 1.49 -4.14 -9.49
C LYS A 25 1.00 -2.79 -8.96
N TRP A 26 0.17 -2.12 -9.75
CA TRP A 26 -0.36 -0.79 -9.51
C TRP A 26 -1.76 -0.79 -8.89
N ASP A 27 -2.51 -1.89 -9.00
CA ASP A 27 -3.92 -1.96 -8.56
C ASP A 27 -4.07 -1.98 -7.03
N VAL A 28 -2.98 -2.28 -6.31
CA VAL A 28 -2.96 -2.33 -4.85
C VAL A 28 -2.94 -0.92 -4.23
N TYR A 29 -2.39 0.06 -4.94
CA TYR A 29 -2.16 1.41 -4.40
C TYR A 29 -3.44 2.19 -4.12
N PRO A 30 -4.46 2.26 -5.01
CA PRO A 30 -5.70 2.98 -4.73
C PRO A 30 -6.33 2.55 -3.41
N LYS A 31 -6.52 1.24 -3.22
CA LYS A 31 -7.11 0.70 -2.00
C LYS A 31 -6.24 0.89 -0.76
N ALA A 32 -4.92 0.80 -0.89
CA ALA A 32 -4.01 1.07 0.23
C ALA A 32 -4.03 2.55 0.63
N PHE A 33 -4.19 3.45 -0.34
CA PHE A 33 -4.32 4.89 -0.11
C PHE A 33 -5.68 5.26 0.46
N ASP A 34 -6.77 4.59 0.05
CA ASP A 34 -8.07 4.73 0.70
C ASP A 34 -7.97 4.38 2.19
N LEU A 35 -7.33 3.26 2.54
CA LEU A 35 -7.11 2.89 3.94
C LEU A 35 -6.25 3.91 4.69
N LEU A 36 -5.27 4.53 4.03
CA LEU A 36 -4.47 5.61 4.61
C LEU A 36 -5.33 6.85 4.87
N ASP A 37 -6.18 7.22 3.91
CA ASP A 37 -7.05 8.40 3.95
C ASP A 37 -8.19 8.24 4.98
N GLU A 38 -8.67 7.01 5.17
CA GLU A 38 -9.57 6.63 6.26
C GLU A 38 -8.87 6.56 7.63
N GLY A 39 -7.56 6.77 7.68
CA GLY A 39 -6.75 6.67 8.90
C GLY A 39 -6.64 5.26 9.45
N LYS A 40 -6.94 4.23 8.64
CA LYS A 40 -6.88 2.79 8.97
C LYS A 40 -5.48 2.20 8.92
N VAL A 41 -4.57 2.84 8.19
CA VAL A 41 -3.14 2.49 8.13
C VAL A 41 -2.32 3.77 8.06
N ARG A 42 -1.00 3.68 8.30
CA ARG A 42 -0.06 4.79 8.05
C ARG A 42 0.73 4.52 6.78
N LEU A 43 1.29 5.58 6.21
CA LEU A 43 2.10 5.48 5.00
C LEU A 43 3.31 4.54 5.19
N ILE A 44 3.90 4.53 6.39
CA ILE A 44 5.00 3.61 6.73
C ILE A 44 4.56 2.14 6.70
N ASP A 45 3.32 1.84 7.11
CA ASP A 45 2.83 0.46 7.12
C ASP A 45 2.67 -0.07 5.67
N ILE A 46 2.25 0.81 4.74
CA ILE A 46 2.18 0.52 3.31
C ILE A 46 3.57 0.29 2.72
N MET A 47 4.56 1.11 3.12
CA MET A 47 5.95 0.95 2.69
C MET A 47 6.54 -0.37 3.15
N ASP A 48 6.33 -0.74 4.40
CA ASP A 48 6.83 -2.01 4.95
C ASP A 48 6.21 -3.20 4.23
N ALA A 49 4.89 -3.19 4.01
CA ALA A 49 4.19 -4.25 3.29
C ALA A 49 4.66 -4.36 1.82
N ALA A 50 4.87 -3.22 1.14
CA ALA A 50 5.41 -3.18 -0.22
C ALA A 50 6.88 -3.64 -0.27
N HIS A 51 7.68 -3.32 0.76
CA HIS A 51 9.08 -3.70 0.80
C HIS A 51 9.29 -5.21 0.93
N LYS A 52 8.44 -5.90 1.72
CA LYS A 52 8.47 -7.37 1.87
C LYS A 52 8.41 -8.12 0.55
N ILE A 53 7.79 -7.52 -0.46
CA ILE A 53 7.55 -8.11 -1.77
C ILE A 53 8.48 -7.50 -2.86
N GLY A 54 9.48 -6.69 -2.46
CA GLY A 54 10.50 -6.16 -3.37
C GLY A 54 10.19 -4.80 -4.00
N ILE A 55 9.16 -4.09 -3.54
CA ILE A 55 8.88 -2.72 -3.97
C ILE A 55 9.63 -1.73 -3.08
N ALA A 56 10.44 -0.85 -3.68
CA ALA A 56 11.16 0.16 -2.92
C ALA A 56 10.19 1.18 -2.28
N PRO A 57 10.41 1.61 -1.02
CA PRO A 57 9.58 2.61 -0.35
C PRO A 57 9.41 3.92 -1.14
N GLY A 58 10.45 4.34 -1.89
CA GLY A 58 10.38 5.52 -2.76
C GLY A 58 9.34 5.43 -3.87
N VAL A 59 9.05 4.21 -4.37
CA VAL A 59 7.97 3.99 -5.35
C VAL A 59 6.61 4.27 -4.71
N VAL A 60 6.41 3.84 -3.46
CA VAL A 60 5.18 4.11 -2.70
C VAL A 60 5.00 5.61 -2.48
N GLN A 61 6.07 6.35 -2.17
CA GLN A 61 6.01 7.82 -2.03
C GLN A 61 5.62 8.51 -3.33
N MET A 62 6.28 8.14 -4.42
CA MET A 62 5.98 8.70 -5.75
C MET A 62 4.53 8.42 -6.15
N ARG A 63 4.04 7.20 -5.89
CA ARG A 63 2.64 6.83 -6.14
C ARG A 63 1.69 7.62 -5.25
N ARG A 64 2.01 7.81 -3.97
CA ARG A 64 1.17 8.62 -3.09
C ARG A 64 1.09 10.07 -3.56
N ALA A 65 2.19 10.65 -4.04
CA ALA A 65 2.18 11.98 -4.63
C ALA A 65 1.30 12.04 -5.90
N GLY A 66 1.38 11.02 -6.76
CA GLY A 66 0.54 10.92 -7.94
C GLY A 66 -0.97 10.83 -7.62
N TRP A 67 -1.33 10.07 -6.58
CA TRP A 67 -2.69 9.93 -6.06
C TRP A 67 -3.27 11.28 -5.61
N LEU A 68 -2.52 12.02 -4.81
CA LEU A 68 -2.93 13.35 -4.32
C LEU A 68 -3.10 14.38 -5.45
N ASN A 69 -2.39 14.19 -6.57
CA ASN A 69 -2.47 15.06 -7.74
C ASN A 69 -3.49 14.59 -8.79
N GLY A 70 -4.24 13.50 -8.54
CA GLY A 70 -5.24 12.96 -9.48
C GLY A 70 -4.65 12.36 -10.77
N SER A 71 -3.38 11.92 -10.72
CA SER A 71 -2.62 11.44 -11.88
C SER A 71 -2.38 9.93 -11.88
N LEU A 72 -3.15 9.19 -11.08
CA LEU A 72 -2.96 7.78 -10.78
C LEU A 72 -4.18 6.95 -11.18
#